data_AF-A0ABD3D7W5-F1
#
_entry.id   AF-A0ABD3D7W5-F1
#
_cell.length_a   1.000
_cell.length_b   1.000
_cell.length_c   1.000
_cell.angle_alpha   90.00
_cell.angle_beta   90.00
_cell.angle_gamma   90.00
#
_symmetry.space_group_name_H-M   'P 1'
#
loop_
_entity.id
_entity.type
_entity.pdbx_description
1 polymer ?
#
loop_
_entity_poly.entity_id
_entity_poly.type
_entity_poly.pdbx_seq_one_letter_code
_entity_poly.pdbx_strand_id
1 'polypeptide(L)'
;MKTIDFLTILLTLGSIFFPIEARRFNTRFPINAVKSGPSPGEGHKDINVNTLGGIKNSGPSPGQRNKLTNVNTLEGIKNSGPSPGEGHKYINTYMFGGIKDSGPSPGDGNKYTNANTFGGIKDSGPSPGTGNKYTNANTFGGIKDSGPSHGEGNKYTNANTLGGIKDSGPSPGDGHKYTNANTFGGIKDSGPSPGTGNKYTNANTLGGIKDSGPSPGTGNKYTNANTFGGIKDSGPSPGEGNKYTNANTLGGIKDSGPSPGDGHKYTNAHTIGGIKNSGPSPGQVTRYTSKVSNRSIRT
;
A
#
# COMPACT_ATOMS: atom_id res chain seq x y z
N MET A 1 -23.74 -57.74 7.01
CA MET A 1 -23.11 -56.64 6.25
C MET A 1 -23.89 -55.38 6.53
N LYS A 2 -23.32 -54.40 7.25
CA LYS A 2 -23.95 -53.10 7.45
C LYS A 2 -23.50 -52.20 6.30
N THR A 3 -24.43 -51.80 5.45
CA THR A 3 -24.25 -50.82 4.38
C THR A 3 -23.86 -49.49 5.03
N ILE A 4 -22.60 -49.09 4.88
CA ILE A 4 -22.17 -47.75 5.22
C ILE A 4 -22.75 -46.84 4.13
N ASP A 5 -23.62 -45.93 4.55
CA ASP A 5 -24.38 -45.05 3.67
C ASP A 5 -23.42 -44.09 2.93
N PHE A 6 -23.61 -43.93 1.62
CA PHE A 6 -22.73 -43.13 0.77
C PHE A 6 -22.72 -41.65 1.20
N LEU A 7 -23.82 -41.21 1.83
CA LEU A 7 -23.98 -39.88 2.40
C LEU A 7 -23.05 -39.63 3.60
N THR A 8 -22.77 -40.64 4.43
CA THR A 8 -21.84 -40.54 5.58
C THR A 8 -20.38 -40.49 5.12
N ILE A 9 -20.05 -41.14 4.01
CA ILE A 9 -18.72 -41.03 3.37
C ILE A 9 -18.54 -39.64 2.75
N LEU A 10 -19.58 -39.08 2.12
CA LEU A 10 -19.51 -37.74 1.52
C LEU A 10 -19.45 -36.61 2.57
N LEU A 11 -20.16 -36.76 3.71
CA LEU A 11 -20.10 -35.82 4.84
C LEU A 11 -18.77 -35.86 5.60
N THR A 12 -18.10 -37.01 5.66
CA THR A 12 -16.77 -37.15 6.30
C THR A 12 -15.63 -36.69 5.39
N LEU A 13 -15.74 -36.85 4.07
CA LEU A 13 -14.77 -36.31 3.10
C LEU A 13 -14.84 -34.78 2.95
N GLY A 14 -15.92 -34.13 3.39
CA GLY A 14 -16.05 -32.67 3.42
C GLY A 14 -15.25 -31.98 4.53
N SER A 15 -14.66 -32.75 5.46
CA SER A 15 -14.00 -32.21 6.66
C SER A 15 -12.64 -32.89 6.91
N ILE A 16 -11.79 -32.98 5.88
CA ILE A 16 -10.41 -33.41 6.13
C ILE A 16 -9.65 -32.26 6.78
N PHE A 17 -9.64 -32.25 8.11
CA PHE A 17 -8.67 -31.49 8.90
C PHE A 17 -7.31 -32.18 8.74
N PHE A 18 -6.49 -31.68 7.82
CA PHE A 18 -5.08 -32.03 7.80
C PHE A 18 -4.35 -31.20 8.86
N PRO A 19 -3.60 -31.78 9.80
CA PRO A 19 -2.49 -31.08 10.42
C PRO A 19 -1.48 -30.76 9.29
N ILE A 20 -1.36 -29.49 8.92
CA ILE A 20 -0.58 -29.06 7.74
C ILE A 20 0.89 -28.95 8.14
N GLU A 21 1.60 -30.07 8.06
CA GLU A 21 3.06 -30.07 7.88
C GLU A 21 3.37 -29.52 6.47
N ALA A 22 4.37 -28.65 6.32
CA ALA A 22 4.72 -27.95 5.09
C ALA A 22 5.02 -28.90 3.91
N ARG A 23 4.00 -29.19 3.07
CA ARG A 23 4.19 -29.93 1.81
C ARG A 23 4.55 -28.98 0.66
N ARG A 24 5.63 -29.31 -0.07
CA ARG A 24 5.96 -28.67 -1.35
C ARG A 24 5.07 -29.27 -2.43
N PHE A 25 4.28 -28.43 -3.11
CA PHE A 25 3.51 -28.85 -4.28
C PHE A 25 4.19 -28.34 -5.55
N ASN A 26 4.62 -29.27 -6.40
CA ASN A 26 5.10 -29.02 -7.75
C ASN A 26 4.04 -29.56 -8.71
N THR A 27 3.16 -28.71 -9.21
CA THR A 27 2.06 -29.17 -10.07
C THR A 27 2.03 -28.35 -11.36
N ARG A 28 2.04 -29.07 -12.50
CA ARG A 28 1.91 -28.50 -13.84
C ARG A 28 0.45 -28.34 -14.28
N PHE A 29 -0.49 -28.61 -13.36
CA PHE A 29 -1.94 -28.59 -13.58
C PHE A 29 -2.57 -27.38 -12.89
N PRO A 30 -3.69 -26.83 -13.43
CA PRO A 30 -4.39 -25.73 -12.79
C PRO A 30 -4.95 -26.17 -11.42
N ILE A 31 -4.73 -25.36 -10.39
CA ILE A 31 -5.35 -25.53 -9.07
C ILE A 31 -6.54 -24.56 -9.00
N ASN A 32 -7.77 -25.07 -8.92
CA ASN A 32 -8.97 -24.23 -9.04
C ASN A 32 -9.18 -23.26 -7.86
N ALA A 33 -8.80 -23.64 -6.63
CA ALA A 33 -8.84 -22.76 -5.47
C ALA A 33 -8.02 -23.37 -4.32
N VAL A 34 -7.38 -22.53 -3.52
CA VAL A 34 -6.74 -22.94 -2.26
C VAL A 34 -7.52 -22.33 -1.11
N LYS A 35 -7.96 -23.17 -0.16
CA LYS A 35 -8.65 -22.72 1.06
C LYS A 35 -7.89 -23.21 2.28
N SER A 36 -7.62 -22.31 3.23
CA SER A 36 -6.95 -22.64 4.49
C SER A 36 -7.71 -22.07 5.68
N GLY A 37 -7.83 -22.87 6.75
CA GLY A 37 -8.35 -22.44 8.05
C GLY A 37 -7.25 -21.80 8.92
N PRO A 38 -7.50 -21.60 10.22
CA PRO A 38 -6.49 -21.14 11.17
C PRO A 38 -5.28 -22.07 11.13
N SER A 39 -4.09 -21.51 10.88
CA SER A 39 -2.87 -22.30 10.71
C SER A 39 -1.71 -21.64 11.45
N PRO A 40 -1.37 -22.12 12.67
CA PRO A 40 -0.12 -21.76 13.32
C PRO A 40 1.04 -22.45 12.59
N GLY A 41 2.00 -21.70 12.03
CA GLY A 41 3.21 -22.29 11.43
C GLY A 41 3.66 -21.69 10.09
N GLU A 42 4.54 -22.40 9.38
CA GLU A 42 5.01 -22.03 8.03
C GLU A 42 3.97 -22.47 6.99
N GLY A 43 3.51 -21.54 6.15
CA GLY A 43 2.51 -21.79 5.11
C GLY A 43 3.02 -22.62 3.94
N HIS A 44 2.12 -22.93 3.01
CA HIS A 44 2.40 -23.74 1.82
C HIS A 44 3.45 -23.13 0.90
N LYS A 45 4.23 -24.00 0.24
CA LYS A 45 5.25 -23.63 -0.75
C LYS A 45 4.85 -24.21 -2.11
N ASP A 46 4.37 -23.36 -3.01
CA ASP A 46 3.98 -23.75 -4.36
C ASP A 46 4.98 -23.21 -5.39
N ILE A 47 5.39 -24.07 -6.32
CA ILE A 47 6.42 -23.76 -7.32
C ILE A 47 5.95 -24.21 -8.70
N ASN A 48 6.20 -23.39 -9.72
CA ASN A 48 5.97 -23.69 -11.15
C ASN A 48 4.49 -23.99 -11.48
N VAL A 49 3.58 -23.12 -11.06
CA VAL A 49 2.15 -23.26 -11.29
C VAL A 49 1.73 -22.41 -12.49
N ASN A 50 1.10 -23.02 -13.50
CA ASN A 50 0.60 -22.24 -14.64
C ASN A 50 -0.60 -21.36 -14.26
N THR A 51 -1.61 -21.96 -13.62
CA THR A 51 -2.79 -21.20 -13.17
C THR A 51 -3.16 -21.64 -11.77
N LEU A 52 -3.16 -20.67 -10.86
CA LEU A 52 -3.65 -20.80 -9.51
C LEU A 52 -4.93 -19.97 -9.40
N GLY A 53 -6.04 -20.63 -9.09
CA GLY A 53 -7.28 -19.95 -8.80
C GLY A 53 -7.21 -19.18 -7.48
N GLY A 54 -8.34 -18.59 -7.09
CA GLY A 54 -8.39 -17.75 -5.89
C GLY A 54 -7.91 -18.44 -4.61
N ILE A 55 -7.06 -17.76 -3.84
CA ILE A 55 -6.63 -18.20 -2.51
C ILE A 55 -7.54 -17.56 -1.46
N LYS A 56 -8.08 -18.35 -0.53
CA LYS A 56 -8.92 -17.87 0.57
C LYS A 56 -8.40 -18.40 1.91
N ASN A 57 -7.91 -17.50 2.75
CA ASN A 57 -7.49 -17.82 4.10
C ASN A 57 -8.46 -17.22 5.11
N SER A 58 -8.90 -18.02 6.09
CA SER A 58 -9.83 -17.58 7.13
C SER A 58 -9.38 -18.00 8.52
N GLY A 59 -9.43 -17.06 9.46
CA GLY A 59 -9.12 -17.27 10.87
C GLY A 59 -7.69 -16.88 11.24
N PRO A 60 -7.33 -16.96 12.54
CA PRO A 60 -6.03 -16.57 13.01
C PRO A 60 -4.90 -17.35 12.33
N SER A 61 -3.93 -16.65 11.76
CA SER A 61 -2.78 -17.30 11.10
C SER A 61 -1.45 -16.74 11.63
N PRO A 62 -1.03 -17.13 12.85
CA PRO A 62 0.25 -16.73 13.40
C PRO A 62 1.42 -17.43 12.68
N GLY A 63 2.42 -16.68 12.23
CA GLY A 63 3.65 -17.24 11.66
C GLY A 63 4.03 -16.71 10.27
N GLN A 64 4.81 -17.51 9.51
CA GLN A 64 5.19 -17.20 8.13
C GLN A 64 4.14 -17.75 7.16
N ARG A 65 3.50 -16.88 6.37
CA ARG A 65 2.47 -17.35 5.43
C ARG A 65 3.04 -17.94 4.14
N ASN A 66 2.15 -18.40 3.25
CA ASN A 66 2.49 -19.12 2.01
C ASN A 66 3.55 -18.41 1.15
N LYS A 67 4.38 -19.22 0.49
CA LYS A 67 5.37 -18.78 -0.50
C LYS A 67 5.03 -19.36 -1.87
N LEU A 68 4.78 -18.49 -2.85
CA LEU A 68 4.55 -18.86 -4.24
C LEU A 68 5.74 -18.46 -5.11
N THR A 69 6.19 -19.35 -6.00
CA THR A 69 7.30 -19.09 -6.92
C THR A 69 6.96 -19.56 -8.32
N ASN A 70 7.23 -18.71 -9.32
CA ASN A 70 6.98 -19.01 -10.74
C ASN A 70 5.52 -19.37 -10.99
N VAL A 71 4.62 -18.41 -10.75
CA VAL A 71 3.19 -18.57 -11.02
C VAL A 71 2.82 -17.73 -12.24
N ASN A 72 2.28 -18.35 -13.29
CA ASN A 72 1.94 -17.57 -14.49
C ASN A 72 0.66 -16.75 -14.26
N THR A 73 -0.38 -17.32 -13.66
CA THR A 73 -1.61 -16.58 -13.31
C THR A 73 -2.11 -16.94 -11.92
N LEU A 74 -2.41 -15.91 -11.12
CA LEU A 74 -3.15 -16.02 -9.87
C LEU A 74 -4.41 -15.14 -9.92
N GLU A 75 -5.59 -15.73 -9.75
CA GLU A 75 -6.86 -15.00 -9.90
C GLU A 75 -7.15 -13.98 -8.79
N GLY A 76 -6.57 -14.17 -7.60
CA GLY A 76 -6.69 -13.23 -6.49
C GLY A 76 -6.58 -13.89 -5.13
N ILE A 77 -6.52 -13.05 -4.10
CA ILE A 77 -6.34 -13.49 -2.71
C ILE A 77 -7.35 -12.80 -1.82
N LYS A 78 -7.93 -13.57 -0.91
CA LYS A 78 -8.78 -13.04 0.15
C LYS A 78 -8.34 -13.61 1.50
N ASN A 79 -7.79 -12.77 2.35
CA ASN A 79 -7.45 -13.13 3.73
C ASN A 79 -8.45 -12.49 4.69
N SER A 80 -8.85 -13.25 5.71
CA SER A 80 -9.77 -12.78 6.75
C SER A 80 -9.37 -13.29 8.12
N GLY A 81 -9.34 -12.38 9.09
CA GLY A 81 -9.02 -12.68 10.49
C GLY A 81 -7.64 -12.16 10.94
N PRO A 82 -7.35 -12.22 12.25
CA PRO A 82 -6.09 -11.74 12.81
C PRO A 82 -4.88 -12.48 12.22
N SER A 83 -3.91 -11.77 11.68
CA SER A 83 -2.76 -12.41 11.03
C SER A 83 -1.41 -11.90 11.55
N PRO A 84 -1.07 -12.18 12.83
CA PRO A 84 0.20 -11.74 13.39
C PRO A 84 1.39 -12.49 12.76
N GLY A 85 2.44 -11.79 12.34
CA GLY A 85 3.67 -12.42 11.84
C GLY A 85 4.15 -11.89 10.49
N GLU A 86 4.76 -12.76 9.68
CA GLU A 86 5.28 -12.39 8.35
C GLU A 86 4.29 -12.80 7.26
N GLY A 87 3.93 -11.83 6.42
CA GLY A 87 3.01 -12.01 5.31
C GLY A 87 3.51 -12.97 4.24
N HIS A 88 2.66 -13.17 3.24
CA HIS A 88 2.96 -14.08 2.13
C HIS A 88 4.13 -13.59 1.28
N LYS A 89 4.85 -14.51 0.65
CA LYS A 89 5.95 -14.19 -0.27
C LYS A 89 5.67 -14.70 -1.69
N TYR A 90 5.66 -13.79 -2.66
CA TYR A 90 5.38 -14.09 -4.06
C TYR A 90 6.57 -13.70 -4.92
N ILE A 91 7.07 -14.64 -5.71
CA ILE A 91 8.24 -14.47 -6.57
C ILE A 91 7.89 -14.89 -7.99
N ASN A 92 8.18 -14.04 -8.97
CA ASN A 92 7.95 -14.29 -10.40
C ASN A 92 6.49 -14.68 -10.66
N THR A 93 5.57 -13.73 -10.47
CA THR A 93 4.15 -13.93 -10.78
C THR A 93 3.77 -13.07 -11.98
N TYR A 94 3.44 -13.68 -13.12
CA TYR A 94 3.21 -12.89 -14.33
C TYR A 94 1.93 -12.05 -14.20
N MET A 95 0.79 -12.69 -13.94
CA MET A 95 -0.47 -11.98 -13.70
C MET A 95 -1.02 -12.30 -12.30
N PHE A 96 -1.29 -11.25 -11.53
CA PHE A 96 -1.82 -11.33 -10.18
C PHE A 96 -3.14 -10.56 -10.12
N GLY A 97 -4.20 -11.21 -9.67
CA GLY A 97 -5.52 -10.60 -9.50
C GLY A 97 -5.60 -9.62 -8.33
N GLY A 98 -6.81 -9.36 -7.85
CA GLY A 98 -7.00 -8.47 -6.71
C GLY A 98 -6.61 -9.12 -5.39
N ILE A 99 -6.15 -8.31 -4.43
CA ILE A 99 -5.92 -8.74 -3.04
C ILE A 99 -6.94 -8.06 -2.14
N LYS A 100 -7.52 -8.84 -1.23
CA LYS A 100 -8.40 -8.33 -0.19
C LYS A 100 -8.04 -8.93 1.17
N ASP A 101 -7.40 -8.13 2.00
CA ASP A 101 -7.07 -8.52 3.36
C ASP A 101 -8.03 -7.82 4.35
N SER A 102 -8.49 -8.59 5.34
CA SER A 102 -9.46 -8.11 6.32
C SER A 102 -9.15 -8.63 7.73
N GLY A 103 -9.25 -7.75 8.72
CA GLY A 103 -8.96 -8.04 10.12
C GLY A 103 -7.60 -7.48 10.57
N PRO A 104 -7.28 -7.59 11.87
CA PRO A 104 -6.02 -7.07 12.39
C PRO A 104 -4.80 -7.79 11.79
N SER A 105 -3.79 -7.09 11.32
CA SER A 105 -2.56 -7.71 10.81
C SER A 105 -1.29 -7.16 11.47
N PRO A 106 -1.01 -7.48 12.75
CA PRO A 106 0.22 -7.08 13.38
C PRO A 106 1.45 -7.74 12.74
N GLY A 107 2.52 -7.01 12.45
CA GLY A 107 3.78 -7.58 11.92
C GLY A 107 4.15 -7.15 10.51
N ASP A 108 4.81 -8.02 9.75
CA ASP A 108 5.34 -7.72 8.41
C ASP A 108 4.30 -8.07 7.33
N GLY A 109 3.98 -7.12 6.46
CA GLY A 109 3.09 -7.31 5.32
C GLY A 109 3.64 -8.27 4.26
N ASN A 110 2.83 -8.47 3.22
CA ASN A 110 3.17 -9.39 2.13
C ASN A 110 4.35 -8.84 1.28
N LYS A 111 5.16 -9.74 0.72
CA LYS A 111 6.33 -9.44 -0.12
C LYS A 111 6.11 -9.95 -1.53
N TYR A 112 6.25 -9.06 -2.51
CA TYR A 112 6.04 -9.34 -3.93
C TYR A 112 7.30 -8.96 -4.72
N THR A 113 7.82 -9.88 -5.51
CA THR A 113 9.02 -9.68 -6.32
C THR A 113 8.79 -10.17 -7.74
N ASN A 114 9.07 -9.32 -8.72
CA ASN A 114 8.91 -9.57 -10.15
C ASN A 114 7.47 -9.98 -10.49
N ALA A 115 6.60 -8.98 -10.61
CA ALA A 115 5.27 -9.21 -11.14
C ALA A 115 4.98 -8.31 -12.33
N ASN A 116 4.40 -8.85 -13.39
CA ASN A 116 4.10 -8.03 -14.55
C ASN A 116 2.87 -7.16 -14.27
N THR A 117 1.75 -7.78 -13.88
CA THR A 117 0.50 -7.08 -13.64
C THR A 117 -0.12 -7.48 -12.31
N PHE A 118 -0.47 -6.47 -11.50
CA PHE A 118 -1.21 -6.60 -10.24
C PHE A 118 -2.58 -5.94 -10.35
N GLY A 119 -3.61 -6.65 -9.90
CA GLY A 119 -4.91 -6.08 -9.60
C GLY A 119 -4.86 -5.07 -8.45
N GLY A 120 -6.03 -4.52 -8.11
CA GLY A 120 -6.15 -3.61 -6.97
C GLY A 120 -5.97 -4.34 -5.63
N ILE A 121 -5.47 -3.60 -4.64
CA ILE A 121 -5.30 -4.08 -3.26
C ILE A 121 -6.30 -3.39 -2.37
N LYS A 122 -6.92 -4.14 -1.46
CA LYS A 122 -7.83 -3.60 -0.47
C LYS A 122 -7.55 -4.21 0.90
N ASP A 123 -6.96 -3.43 1.78
CA ASP A 123 -6.67 -3.85 3.13
C ASP A 123 -7.64 -3.16 4.11
N SER A 124 -8.14 -3.93 5.08
CA SER A 124 -9.14 -3.45 6.02
C SER A 124 -8.92 -3.98 7.43
N GLY A 125 -8.92 -3.08 8.41
CA GLY A 125 -8.71 -3.38 9.81
C GLY A 125 -7.40 -2.78 10.35
N PRO A 126 -7.13 -2.91 11.66
CA PRO A 126 -5.92 -2.37 12.25
C PRO A 126 -4.65 -3.09 11.75
N SER A 127 -3.65 -2.34 11.30
CA SER A 127 -2.39 -2.92 10.81
C SER A 127 -1.17 -2.34 11.55
N PRO A 128 -0.97 -2.66 12.84
CA PRO A 128 0.22 -2.23 13.57
C PRO A 128 1.45 -3.04 13.12
N GLY A 129 2.30 -2.46 12.26
CA GLY A 129 3.49 -3.16 11.76
C GLY A 129 4.09 -2.56 10.49
N THR A 130 4.82 -3.37 9.73
CA THR A 130 5.36 -2.98 8.42
C THR A 130 4.35 -3.34 7.33
N GLY A 131 4.04 -2.41 6.44
CA GLY A 131 3.19 -2.64 5.29
C GLY A 131 3.81 -3.59 4.26
N ASN A 132 3.06 -3.81 3.19
CA ASN A 132 3.45 -4.67 2.08
C ASN A 132 4.68 -4.12 1.33
N LYS A 133 5.50 -5.01 0.76
CA LYS A 133 6.70 -4.66 -0.02
C LYS A 133 6.55 -5.17 -1.44
N TYR A 134 6.70 -4.28 -2.42
CA TYR A 134 6.58 -4.56 -3.85
C TYR A 134 7.87 -4.19 -4.57
N THR A 135 8.45 -5.13 -5.30
CA THR A 135 9.70 -4.93 -6.06
C THR A 135 9.53 -5.42 -7.49
N ASN A 136 9.89 -4.57 -8.45
CA ASN A 136 9.81 -4.83 -9.90
C ASN A 136 8.39 -5.20 -10.32
N ALA A 137 7.54 -4.19 -10.41
CA ALA A 137 6.18 -4.34 -10.88
C ALA A 137 5.90 -3.43 -12.07
N ASN A 138 5.43 -3.99 -13.18
CA ASN A 138 5.17 -3.16 -14.36
C ASN A 138 3.86 -2.38 -14.21
N THR A 139 2.79 -3.01 -13.74
CA THR A 139 1.50 -2.33 -13.57
C THR A 139 0.81 -2.77 -12.28
N PHE A 140 0.41 -1.80 -11.47
CA PHE A 140 -0.43 -1.97 -10.29
C PHE A 140 -1.77 -1.27 -10.45
N GLY A 141 -2.84 -1.96 -10.05
CA GLY A 141 -4.13 -1.35 -9.76
C GLY A 141 -4.06 -0.36 -8.60
N GLY A 142 -5.20 0.26 -8.28
CA GLY A 142 -5.30 1.14 -7.12
C GLY A 142 -5.20 0.39 -5.79
N ILE A 143 -4.76 1.08 -4.76
CA ILE A 143 -4.69 0.57 -3.39
C ILE A 143 -5.72 1.29 -2.54
N LYS A 144 -6.34 0.55 -1.62
CA LYS A 144 -7.28 1.11 -0.67
C LYS A 144 -7.05 0.49 0.70
N ASP A 145 -6.44 1.25 1.60
CA ASP A 145 -6.23 0.82 2.97
C ASP A 145 -7.25 1.51 3.90
N SER A 146 -7.79 0.74 4.83
CA SER A 146 -8.84 1.21 5.74
C SER A 146 -8.66 0.69 7.14
N GLY A 147 -8.82 1.56 8.12
CA GLY A 147 -8.61 1.26 9.54
C GLY A 147 -7.32 1.87 10.08
N PRO A 148 -7.07 1.72 11.39
CA PRO A 148 -5.92 2.35 12.01
C PRO A 148 -4.60 1.66 11.64
N SER A 149 -3.60 2.43 11.20
CA SER A 149 -2.23 1.94 10.91
C SER A 149 -1.25 2.62 11.85
N HIS A 150 -0.48 1.85 12.63
CA HIS A 150 0.43 2.38 13.67
C HIS A 150 1.90 2.03 13.41
N GLY A 151 2.34 2.01 12.14
CA GLY A 151 3.66 1.50 11.77
C GLY A 151 4.24 2.09 10.47
N GLU A 152 5.00 1.29 9.72
CA GLU A 152 5.59 1.72 8.45
C GLU A 152 4.66 1.34 7.30
N GLY A 153 4.31 2.29 6.44
CA GLY A 153 3.45 2.04 5.28
C GLY A 153 4.09 1.13 4.23
N ASN A 154 3.29 0.77 3.22
CA ASN A 154 3.71 -0.01 2.06
C ASN A 154 4.95 0.60 1.34
N LYS A 155 5.81 -0.27 0.80
CA LYS A 155 7.01 0.09 0.01
C LYS A 155 6.91 -0.39 -1.42
N TYR A 156 7.18 0.48 -2.38
CA TYR A 156 7.14 0.19 -3.81
C TYR A 156 8.48 0.56 -4.45
N THR A 157 9.12 -0.40 -5.10
CA THR A 157 10.40 -0.21 -5.78
C THR A 157 10.29 -0.68 -7.23
N ASN A 158 10.70 0.18 -8.17
CA ASN A 158 10.64 -0.08 -9.61
C ASN A 158 9.21 -0.39 -10.07
N ALA A 159 8.33 0.58 -9.93
CA ALA A 159 6.94 0.50 -10.36
C ALA A 159 6.75 1.32 -11.63
N ASN A 160 6.47 0.70 -12.79
CA ASN A 160 6.28 1.49 -14.02
C ASN A 160 4.96 2.28 -13.96
N THR A 161 3.85 1.62 -13.61
CA THR A 161 2.56 2.31 -13.42
C THR A 161 1.90 1.85 -12.13
N LEU A 162 1.49 2.80 -11.28
CA LEU A 162 0.76 2.55 -10.06
C LEU A 162 -0.53 3.39 -10.06
N GLY A 163 -1.66 2.71 -9.85
CA GLY A 163 -2.97 3.35 -9.71
C GLY A 163 -3.06 4.29 -8.51
N GLY A 164 -4.22 4.91 -8.33
CA GLY A 164 -4.45 5.80 -7.20
C GLY A 164 -4.47 5.06 -5.87
N ILE A 165 -4.10 5.77 -4.80
CA ILE A 165 -4.07 5.25 -3.44
C ILE A 165 -5.09 5.99 -2.60
N LYS A 166 -5.77 5.25 -1.73
CA LYS A 166 -6.75 5.81 -0.83
C LYS A 166 -6.64 5.19 0.54
N ASP A 167 -6.17 5.98 1.49
CA ASP A 167 -6.02 5.55 2.87
C ASP A 167 -7.05 6.25 3.76
N SER A 168 -7.63 5.46 4.66
CA SER A 168 -8.73 5.91 5.51
C SER A 168 -8.61 5.40 6.93
N GLY A 169 -8.69 6.30 7.91
CA GLY A 169 -8.53 6.02 9.32
C GLY A 169 -7.30 6.70 9.91
N PRO A 170 -7.07 6.58 11.23
CA PRO A 170 -5.88 7.11 11.86
C PRO A 170 -4.61 6.40 11.37
N SER A 171 -3.60 7.15 10.94
CA SER A 171 -2.32 6.58 10.48
C SER A 171 -1.10 7.14 11.22
N PRO A 172 -0.97 6.94 12.54
CA PRO A 172 0.28 7.20 13.23
C PRO A 172 1.45 6.38 12.66
N GLY A 173 2.59 7.02 12.39
CA GLY A 173 3.81 6.31 11.96
C GLY A 173 4.44 6.86 10.68
N ASP A 174 5.11 6.00 9.93
CA ASP A 174 5.78 6.35 8.67
C ASP A 174 4.82 6.03 7.51
N GLY A 175 4.53 7.00 6.65
CA GLY A 175 3.76 6.80 5.43
C GLY A 175 4.46 5.90 4.42
N HIS A 176 3.82 5.74 3.27
CA HIS A 176 4.28 4.89 2.18
C HIS A 176 5.58 5.38 1.55
N LYS A 177 6.38 4.46 0.99
CA LYS A 177 7.66 4.75 0.33
C LYS A 177 7.63 4.29 -1.12
N TYR A 178 7.98 5.19 -2.03
CA TYR A 178 7.98 4.95 -3.47
C TYR A 178 9.33 5.30 -4.07
N THR A 179 9.93 4.34 -4.77
CA THR A 179 11.24 4.49 -5.39
C THR A 179 11.18 4.02 -6.84
N ASN A 180 11.65 4.87 -7.75
CA ASN A 180 11.68 4.61 -9.20
C ASN A 180 10.28 4.28 -9.73
N ALA A 181 9.39 5.29 -9.69
CA ALA A 181 8.04 5.19 -10.18
C ALA A 181 7.87 6.04 -11.45
N ASN A 182 7.48 5.44 -12.59
CA ASN A 182 7.30 6.24 -13.80
C ASN A 182 5.98 7.03 -13.76
N THR A 183 4.86 6.36 -13.50
CA THR A 183 3.55 7.03 -13.43
C THR A 183 2.77 6.58 -12.22
N PHE A 184 2.27 7.55 -11.47
CA PHE A 184 1.54 7.33 -10.24
C PHE A 184 0.20 8.09 -10.25
N GLY A 185 -0.85 7.41 -9.80
CA GLY A 185 -2.19 7.99 -9.67
C GLY A 185 -2.29 9.12 -8.63
N GLY A 186 -3.51 9.53 -8.32
CA GLY A 186 -3.73 10.45 -7.19
C GLY A 186 -3.66 9.72 -5.86
N ILE A 187 -3.37 10.45 -4.79
CA ILE A 187 -3.34 9.94 -3.41
C ILE A 187 -4.39 10.68 -2.61
N LYS A 188 -5.09 9.93 -1.76
CA LYS A 188 -6.12 10.49 -0.90
C LYS A 188 -6.05 9.87 0.48
N ASP A 189 -5.54 10.64 1.42
CA ASP A 189 -5.42 10.21 2.80
C ASP A 189 -6.50 10.91 3.64
N SER A 190 -7.17 10.15 4.48
CA SER A 190 -8.30 10.63 5.27
C SER A 190 -8.27 10.12 6.70
N GLY A 191 -8.30 11.02 7.68
CA GLY A 191 -8.19 10.72 9.10
C GLY A 191 -6.98 11.42 9.74
N PRO A 192 -6.81 11.30 11.06
CA PRO A 192 -5.64 11.85 11.74
C PRO A 192 -4.36 11.12 11.32
N SER A 193 -3.31 11.84 10.93
CA SER A 193 -2.02 11.26 10.53
C SER A 193 -0.85 11.83 11.34
N PRO A 194 -0.77 11.56 12.66
CA PRO A 194 0.36 11.98 13.48
C PRO A 194 1.62 11.16 13.15
N GLY A 195 2.53 11.67 12.34
CA GLY A 195 3.70 10.89 11.91
C GLY A 195 4.53 11.52 10.80
N THR A 196 5.27 10.70 10.06
CA THR A 196 5.95 11.12 8.82
C THR A 196 5.05 10.78 7.64
N GLY A 197 4.79 11.73 6.76
CA GLY A 197 4.07 11.52 5.51
C GLY A 197 4.84 10.61 4.53
N ASN A 198 4.24 10.46 3.35
CA ASN A 198 4.73 9.61 2.29
C ASN A 198 6.08 10.12 1.71
N LYS A 199 6.92 9.20 1.21
CA LYS A 199 8.23 9.50 0.60
C LYS A 199 8.28 9.03 -0.84
N TYR A 200 8.62 9.93 -1.76
CA TYR A 200 8.74 9.67 -3.20
C TYR A 200 10.15 9.99 -3.67
N THR A 201 10.78 9.04 -4.34
CA THR A 201 12.13 9.18 -4.92
C THR A 201 12.11 8.72 -6.37
N ASN A 202 12.58 9.58 -7.28
CA ASN A 202 12.62 9.31 -8.71
C ASN A 202 11.22 8.99 -9.26
N ALA A 203 10.32 9.98 -9.20
CA ALA A 203 8.97 9.88 -9.72
C ALA A 203 8.81 10.73 -10.98
N ASN A 204 8.56 10.15 -12.16
CA ASN A 204 8.42 10.96 -13.37
C ASN A 204 7.11 11.75 -13.35
N THR A 205 5.97 11.08 -13.14
CA THR A 205 4.66 11.73 -13.01
C THR A 205 3.93 11.24 -11.77
N LEU A 206 3.51 12.16 -10.91
CA LEU A 206 2.66 11.89 -9.75
C LEU A 206 1.36 12.69 -9.87
N GLY A 207 0.22 12.02 -9.66
CA GLY A 207 -1.09 12.66 -9.61
C GLY A 207 -1.25 13.63 -8.43
N GLY A 208 -2.45 14.19 -8.30
CA GLY A 208 -2.75 15.10 -7.19
C GLY A 208 -2.85 14.37 -5.85
N ILE A 209 -2.52 15.07 -4.77
CA ILE A 209 -2.54 14.53 -3.40
C ILE A 209 -3.58 15.31 -2.61
N LYS A 210 -4.36 14.58 -1.82
CA LYS A 210 -5.41 15.16 -0.99
C LYS A 210 -5.38 14.54 0.39
N ASP A 211 -4.94 15.33 1.36
CA ASP A 211 -4.87 14.92 2.75
C ASP A 211 -5.99 15.61 3.54
N SER A 212 -6.74 14.85 4.33
CA SER A 212 -7.91 15.34 5.07
C SER A 212 -7.89 14.83 6.51
N GLY A 213 -7.81 15.74 7.47
CA GLY A 213 -7.77 15.45 8.90
C GLY A 213 -6.61 16.16 9.61
N PRO A 214 -6.50 16.05 10.95
CA PRO A 214 -5.37 16.59 11.68
C PRO A 214 -4.06 15.86 11.31
N SER A 215 -3.01 16.60 10.98
CA SER A 215 -1.69 16.04 10.65
C SER A 215 -0.57 16.68 11.49
N PRO A 216 -0.52 16.43 12.81
CA PRO A 216 0.57 16.87 13.65
C PRO A 216 1.79 15.97 13.40
N GLY A 217 2.63 16.33 12.42
CA GLY A 217 3.73 15.47 11.98
C GLY A 217 4.65 16.14 10.95
N THR A 218 5.49 15.34 10.28
CA THR A 218 6.23 15.81 9.10
C THR A 218 5.43 15.46 7.86
N GLY A 219 5.20 16.42 6.96
CA GLY A 219 4.52 16.20 5.70
C GLY A 219 5.30 15.29 4.74
N ASN A 220 4.74 15.16 3.55
CA ASN A 220 5.27 14.32 2.48
C ASN A 220 6.63 14.83 1.98
N LYS A 221 7.50 13.91 1.52
CA LYS A 221 8.82 14.22 0.96
C LYS A 221 8.93 13.75 -0.48
N TYR A 222 9.37 14.65 -1.35
CA TYR A 222 9.52 14.42 -2.79
C TYR A 222 10.94 14.70 -3.24
N THR A 223 11.59 13.74 -3.89
CA THR A 223 12.96 13.87 -4.40
C THR A 223 13.02 13.41 -5.86
N ASN A 224 13.60 14.25 -6.72
CA ASN A 224 13.79 13.99 -8.15
C ASN A 224 12.48 13.62 -8.84
N ALA A 225 11.67 14.62 -9.12
CA ALA A 225 10.41 14.36 -9.78
C ALA A 225 10.02 15.42 -10.79
N ASN A 226 9.57 14.94 -11.95
CA ASN A 226 9.43 15.81 -13.12
C ASN A 226 8.09 16.55 -13.06
N THR A 227 6.98 15.84 -12.86
CA THR A 227 5.65 16.46 -12.86
C THR A 227 4.82 15.97 -11.68
N PHE A 228 4.32 16.93 -10.90
CA PHE A 228 3.40 16.71 -9.79
C PHE A 228 2.06 17.38 -10.03
N GLY A 229 0.99 16.65 -9.70
CA GLY A 229 -0.34 17.22 -9.55
C GLY A 229 -0.41 18.25 -8.41
N GLY A 230 -1.59 18.84 -8.25
CA GLY A 230 -1.85 19.76 -7.14
C GLY A 230 -1.96 19.03 -5.80
N ILE A 231 -1.71 19.76 -4.72
CA ILE A 231 -1.79 19.26 -3.35
C ILE A 231 -2.90 20.01 -2.62
N LYS A 232 -3.71 19.26 -1.87
CA LYS A 232 -4.80 19.82 -1.10
C LYS A 232 -4.81 19.22 0.30
N ASP A 233 -4.35 20.01 1.26
CA ASP A 233 -4.29 19.61 2.66
C ASP A 233 -5.41 20.32 3.43
N SER A 234 -6.16 19.55 4.22
CA SER A 234 -7.31 20.08 4.95
C SER A 234 -7.35 19.55 6.38
N GLY A 235 -7.45 20.45 7.36
CA GLY A 235 -7.42 20.17 8.79
C GLY A 235 -6.26 20.87 9.50
N PRO A 236 -6.18 20.78 10.84
CA PRO A 236 -5.07 21.34 11.59
C PRO A 236 -3.74 20.63 11.28
N SER A 237 -2.68 21.39 11.00
CA SER A 237 -1.34 20.86 10.68
C SER A 237 -0.25 21.60 11.48
N PRO A 238 -0.10 21.33 12.79
CA PRO A 238 0.88 22.01 13.63
C PRO A 238 2.33 21.53 13.45
N GLY A 239 2.61 20.68 12.46
CA GLY A 239 3.93 20.09 12.21
C GLY A 239 4.72 20.72 11.05
N GLU A 240 5.68 19.99 10.48
CA GLU A 240 6.40 20.44 9.29
C GLU A 240 5.61 20.12 8.03
N GLY A 241 5.49 21.07 7.11
CA GLY A 241 4.85 20.88 5.81
C GLY A 241 5.68 20.04 4.84
N ASN A 242 5.09 19.80 3.67
CA ASN A 242 5.69 19.03 2.58
C ASN A 242 7.07 19.58 2.11
N LYS A 243 7.99 18.67 1.74
CA LYS A 243 9.35 18.99 1.26
C LYS A 243 9.55 18.51 -0.17
N TYR A 244 10.06 19.38 -1.04
CA TYR A 244 10.31 19.10 -2.45
C TYR A 244 11.76 19.39 -2.81
N THR A 245 12.44 18.41 -3.40
CA THR A 245 13.82 18.51 -3.86
C THR A 245 13.89 18.08 -5.33
N ASN A 246 14.44 18.94 -6.19
CA ASN A 246 14.59 18.70 -7.62
C ASN A 246 13.23 18.39 -8.29
N ALA A 247 12.32 19.37 -8.24
CA ALA A 247 10.99 19.26 -8.84
C ALA A 247 10.91 20.15 -10.10
N ASN A 248 10.57 19.59 -11.28
CA ASN A 248 10.49 20.42 -12.49
C ASN A 248 9.16 21.18 -12.56
N THR A 249 8.04 20.51 -12.36
CA THR A 249 6.70 21.12 -12.37
C THR A 249 5.88 20.63 -11.20
N LEU A 250 5.39 21.57 -10.39
CA LEU A 250 4.50 21.33 -9.28
C LEU A 250 3.16 22.03 -9.52
N GLY A 251 2.06 21.30 -9.36
CA GLY A 251 0.72 21.86 -9.41
C GLY A 251 0.44 22.89 -8.31
N GLY A 252 -0.78 23.41 -8.28
CA GLY A 252 -1.20 24.33 -7.23
C GLY A 252 -1.30 23.64 -5.87
N ILE A 253 -1.04 24.39 -4.80
CA ILE A 253 -1.12 23.92 -3.42
C ILE A 253 -2.24 24.68 -2.71
N LYS A 254 -3.07 23.94 -1.98
CA LYS A 254 -4.16 24.51 -1.19
C LYS A 254 -4.19 23.92 0.20
N ASP A 255 -3.87 24.76 1.19
CA ASP A 255 -3.93 24.40 2.60
C ASP A 255 -5.15 25.04 3.26
N SER A 256 -5.85 24.28 4.09
CA SER A 256 -7.03 24.74 4.81
C SER A 256 -7.01 24.28 6.25
N GLY A 257 -7.12 25.19 7.22
CA GLY A 257 -7.09 24.92 8.66
C GLY A 257 -5.93 25.62 9.37
N PRO A 258 -5.86 25.54 10.72
CA PRO A 258 -4.76 26.12 11.48
C PRO A 258 -3.42 25.38 11.23
N SER A 259 -2.36 26.12 10.95
CA SER A 259 -1.01 25.57 10.67
C SER A 259 0.08 26.34 11.42
N PRO A 260 0.22 26.16 12.75
CA PRO A 260 1.23 26.86 13.54
C PRO A 260 2.68 26.37 13.34
N GLY A 261 2.90 25.28 12.60
CA GLY A 261 4.23 24.71 12.36
C GLY A 261 5.00 25.33 11.18
N ASP A 262 6.11 24.67 10.81
CA ASP A 262 6.91 25.02 9.63
C ASP A 262 6.11 24.69 8.36
N GLY A 263 5.96 25.61 7.43
CA GLY A 263 5.29 25.37 6.16
C GLY A 263 6.16 24.63 5.13
N HIS A 264 5.74 24.66 3.86
CA HIS A 264 6.38 23.90 2.79
C HIS A 264 7.82 24.35 2.48
N LYS A 265 8.68 23.40 2.08
CA LYS A 265 10.09 23.66 1.73
C LYS A 265 10.39 23.21 0.30
N TYR A 266 10.97 24.10 -0.51
CA TYR A 266 11.32 23.83 -1.91
C TYR A 266 12.81 24.05 -2.18
N THR A 267 13.46 23.04 -2.73
CA THR A 267 14.84 23.05 -3.18
C THR A 267 14.91 22.64 -4.64
N ASN A 268 15.47 23.46 -5.51
CA ASN A 268 15.58 23.22 -6.96
C ASN A 268 14.22 22.92 -7.61
N ALA A 269 13.23 23.76 -7.31
CA ALA A 269 11.93 23.72 -7.97
C ALA A 269 11.89 24.72 -9.14
N HIS A 270 11.56 24.28 -10.35
CA HIS A 270 11.54 25.15 -11.53
C HIS A 270 10.22 25.91 -11.68
N THR A 271 9.09 25.18 -11.70
CA THR A 271 7.74 25.75 -11.84
C THR A 271 6.85 25.28 -10.69
N ILE A 272 6.19 26.22 -10.01
CA ILE A 272 5.21 25.95 -8.96
C ILE A 272 3.91 26.67 -9.31
N GLY A 273 2.78 25.96 -9.20
CA GLY A 273 1.45 26.54 -9.37
C GLY A 273 1.08 27.50 -8.24
N GLY A 274 -0.14 28.03 -8.27
CA GLY A 274 -0.61 28.94 -7.21
C GLY A 274 -0.68 28.25 -5.84
N ILE A 275 -0.23 28.94 -4.79
CA ILE A 275 -0.35 28.51 -3.40
C ILE A 275 -1.49 29.30 -2.74
N LYS A 276 -2.41 28.63 -2.06
CA LYS A 276 -3.55 29.23 -1.35
C LYS A 276 -3.68 28.67 0.05
N ASN A 277 -3.58 29.52 1.06
CA ASN A 277 -3.68 29.11 2.47
C ASN A 277 -4.90 29.77 3.09
N SER A 278 -5.76 28.98 3.73
CA SER A 278 -6.93 29.49 4.45
C SER A 278 -6.95 28.97 5.88
N GLY A 279 -6.67 29.84 6.85
CA GLY A 279 -6.66 29.52 8.28
C GLY A 279 -5.51 30.23 9.02
N PRO A 280 -5.51 30.26 10.37
CA PRO A 280 -4.43 30.85 11.14
C PRO A 280 -3.10 30.11 10.95
N SER A 281 -2.04 30.80 10.54
CA SER A 281 -0.69 30.22 10.35
C SER A 281 0.39 31.05 11.04
N PRO A 282 0.52 30.98 12.38
CA PRO A 282 1.56 31.71 13.12
C PRO A 282 3.01 31.31 12.77
N GLY A 283 3.22 30.13 12.18
CA GLY A 283 4.54 29.62 11.80
C GLY A 283 5.05 30.15 10.45
N GLN A 284 6.30 29.79 10.08
CA GLN A 284 6.86 30.21 8.80
C GLN A 284 6.16 29.52 7.63
N VAL A 285 5.46 30.29 6.79
CA VAL A 285 4.51 29.78 5.79
C VAL A 285 5.18 28.96 4.66
N THR A 286 6.37 29.34 4.19
CA THR A 286 7.07 28.65 3.09
C THR A 286 8.56 29.04 3.02
N ARG A 287 9.46 28.11 2.69
CA ARG A 287 10.89 28.39 2.40
C ARG A 287 11.31 27.93 1.00
N TYR A 288 12.06 28.77 0.30
CA TYR A 288 12.67 28.48 -1.02
C TYR A 288 14.19 28.59 -0.93
N THR A 289 14.93 27.62 -1.48
CA THR A 289 16.40 27.62 -1.46
C THR A 289 17.05 27.76 -2.86
N SER A 290 16.27 27.99 -3.92
CA SER A 290 16.76 28.21 -5.30
C SER A 290 15.79 29.05 -6.15
N LYS A 291 16.20 29.52 -7.35
CA LYS A 291 15.37 30.31 -8.27
C LYS A 291 14.11 29.55 -8.72
N VAL A 292 12.95 29.98 -8.26
CA VAL A 292 11.62 29.52 -8.73
C VAL A 292 11.10 30.50 -9.79
N SER A 293 10.62 30.00 -10.93
CA SER A 293 9.86 30.83 -11.88
C SER A 293 8.40 30.89 -11.44
N ASN A 294 8.04 31.92 -10.67
CA ASN A 294 6.67 32.10 -10.17
C ASN A 294 5.75 32.63 -11.26
N ARG A 295 4.67 31.91 -11.59
CA ARG A 295 3.52 32.45 -12.32
C ARG A 295 2.36 32.70 -11.34
N SER A 296 2.25 33.96 -10.89
CA SER A 296 1.12 34.57 -10.15
C SER A 296 0.80 34.00 -8.75
N ILE A 297 1.37 34.64 -7.72
CA ILE A 297 0.84 34.64 -6.35
C ILE A 297 -0.30 35.68 -6.33
N ARG A 298 -1.56 35.28 -6.17
CA ARG A 298 -2.64 36.19 -5.75
C ARG A 298 -2.96 35.87 -4.30
N THR A 299 -2.52 36.76 -3.41
CA THR A 299 -2.96 36.89 -2.02
C THR A 299 -4.40 37.37 -1.95
#